data_AF-A0A947PP60-F1
#
_entry.id   AF-A0A947PP60-F1
#
_cell.length_a   1.000
_cell.length_b   1.000
_cell.length_c   1.000
_cell.angle_alpha   90.00
_cell.angle_beta   90.00
_cell.angle_gamma   90.00
#
_symmetry.space_group_name_H-M   'P 1'
#
loop_
_entity.id
_entity.type
_entity.pdbx_description
1 polymer ?
#
loop_
_entity_poly.entity_id
_entity_poly.type
_entity_poly.pdbx_seq_one_letter_code
_entity_poly.pdbx_strand_id
1 'polypeptide(L)'
;MCTHRKDWAEDTINELNQVLSGTTHPNIEPLQVEGSNAVLYRADISVPGGSVRTTALVWSPILAPLKNQLCYDQTNKSEACQEAGLDKPPYPYQRASLNKALKDVLLDDCFADAIIYQGRSRDAISGQIQKAILTAVSAPGRNAAPADVLKAAATESSPLVLVTESLGSKVAFDAIYKLVTSPNAGVSAAGRQTLDRTAQIFMAANQMPLLALGDQSLDGVASLRKDAAAYQPDPLAALLALKKDRVSIAAVSVPKVVAFSDPNDLLSFILAPAKQTANYAVVDVVVSNDTTYFGALERPDIAHQGYLKNRSVTKLIACGNLDDGACQKP
;
A
#
# COMPACT_ATOMS: atom_id res chain seq x y z
N MET A 1 4.82 2.76 4.70
CA MET A 1 6.28 2.92 4.88
C MET A 1 6.63 2.17 6.15
N CYS A 2 7.89 1.74 6.31
CA CYS A 2 8.37 0.77 7.30
C CYS A 2 8.43 -0.66 6.74
N THR A 3 9.32 -1.47 7.32
CA THR A 3 9.48 -2.87 6.91
C THR A 3 8.28 -3.70 7.37
N HIS A 4 7.57 -4.30 6.42
CA HIS A 4 6.57 -5.32 6.67
C HIS A 4 7.13 -6.70 6.32
N ARG A 5 6.66 -7.72 7.04
CA ARG A 5 7.06 -9.11 6.83
C ARG A 5 5.83 -10.02 6.87
N LYS A 6 6.08 -11.32 7.04
CA LYS A 6 5.07 -12.37 7.12
C LYS A 6 4.06 -12.12 8.24
N ASP A 7 4.53 -11.77 9.43
CA ASP A 7 3.71 -11.47 10.62
C ASP A 7 2.67 -10.39 10.33
N TRP A 8 3.06 -9.26 9.75
CA TRP A 8 2.15 -8.19 9.35
C TRP A 8 1.07 -8.68 8.37
N ALA A 9 1.45 -9.50 7.39
CA ALA A 9 0.52 -10.02 6.40
C ALA A 9 -0.48 -11.02 7.03
N GLU A 10 0.01 -11.90 7.90
CA GLU A 10 -0.82 -12.87 8.62
C GLU A 10 -1.81 -12.18 9.57
N ASP A 11 -1.32 -11.22 10.37
CA ASP A 11 -2.15 -10.43 11.28
C ASP A 11 -3.25 -9.69 10.53
N THR A 12 -2.91 -9.01 9.43
CA THR A 12 -3.86 -8.23 8.62
C THR A 12 -4.96 -9.12 8.01
N ILE A 13 -4.59 -10.28 7.48
CA ILE A 13 -5.55 -11.23 6.89
C ILE A 13 -6.44 -11.84 7.98
N ASN A 14 -5.88 -12.17 9.15
CA ASN A 14 -6.63 -12.72 10.26
C ASN A 14 -7.64 -11.72 10.84
N GLU A 15 -7.24 -10.46 11.01
CA GLU A 15 -8.13 -9.37 11.44
C GLU A 15 -9.29 -9.20 10.44
N LEU A 16 -8.98 -9.16 9.14
CA LEU A 16 -10.01 -9.07 8.09
C LEU A 16 -10.96 -10.28 8.11
N ASN A 17 -10.44 -11.50 8.29
CA ASN A 17 -11.25 -12.71 8.45
C ASN A 17 -12.19 -12.60 9.66
N GLN A 18 -11.70 -12.11 10.80
CA GLN A 18 -12.52 -11.94 12.00
C GLN A 18 -13.66 -10.96 11.77
N VAL A 19 -13.38 -9.80 11.17
CA VAL A 19 -14.40 -8.76 10.94
C VAL A 19 -15.42 -9.21 9.89
N LEU A 20 -15.01 -9.96 8.87
CA LEU A 20 -15.90 -10.54 7.87
C LEU A 20 -16.72 -11.73 8.39
N SER A 21 -16.64 -12.04 9.69
CA SER A 21 -17.30 -13.21 10.31
C SER A 21 -16.89 -14.53 9.67
N GLY A 22 -15.62 -14.63 9.28
CA GLY A 22 -15.00 -15.85 8.78
C GLY A 22 -15.06 -16.96 9.83
N THR A 23 -15.39 -18.16 9.38
CA THR A 23 -15.74 -19.29 10.27
C THR A 23 -14.52 -20.10 10.74
N THR A 24 -13.35 -19.90 10.13
CA THR A 24 -12.11 -20.62 10.42
C THR A 24 -10.90 -19.71 10.27
N HIS A 25 -9.78 -20.02 10.94
CA HIS A 25 -8.50 -19.40 10.61
C HIS A 25 -8.13 -19.75 9.16
N PRO A 26 -7.92 -18.77 8.28
CA PRO A 26 -7.59 -19.04 6.89
C PRO A 26 -6.20 -19.66 6.80
N ASN A 27 -6.02 -20.59 5.86
CA ASN A 27 -4.69 -21.04 5.48
C ASN A 27 -4.01 -19.96 4.64
N ILE A 28 -2.99 -19.31 5.20
CA ILE A 28 -2.26 -18.21 4.56
C ILE A 28 -1.02 -18.77 3.86
N GLU A 29 -1.00 -18.68 2.54
CA GLU A 29 0.08 -19.24 1.72
C GLU A 29 0.99 -18.15 1.17
N PRO A 30 2.32 -18.23 1.39
CA PRO A 30 3.26 -17.35 0.72
C PRO A 30 3.39 -17.77 -0.75
N LEU A 31 3.36 -16.79 -1.65
CA LEU A 31 3.55 -16.94 -3.08
C LEU A 31 4.66 -15.99 -3.53
N GLN A 32 5.74 -16.57 -4.03
CA GLN A 32 6.84 -15.82 -4.64
C GLN A 32 6.45 -15.35 -6.04
N VAL A 33 6.79 -14.11 -6.37
CA VAL A 33 6.48 -13.49 -7.66
C VAL A 33 7.67 -13.64 -8.58
N GLU A 34 7.51 -14.30 -9.73
CA GLU A 34 8.61 -14.48 -10.67
C GLU A 34 9.21 -13.14 -11.12
N GLY A 35 10.53 -13.01 -10.95
CA GLY A 35 11.27 -11.79 -11.30
C GLY A 35 10.94 -10.56 -10.45
N SER A 36 10.46 -10.76 -9.23
CA SER A 36 10.24 -9.73 -8.21
C SER A 36 10.64 -10.27 -6.84
N ASN A 37 11.19 -9.41 -5.98
CA ASN A 37 11.43 -9.75 -4.58
C ASN A 37 10.18 -9.50 -3.70
N ALA A 38 9.08 -8.99 -4.26
CA ALA A 38 7.83 -8.91 -3.51
C ALA A 38 7.28 -10.30 -3.21
N VAL A 39 6.70 -10.45 -2.03
CA VAL A 39 6.05 -11.68 -1.58
C VAL A 39 4.57 -11.42 -1.42
N LEU A 40 3.74 -12.32 -1.94
CA LEU A 40 2.31 -12.30 -1.74
C LEU A 40 1.93 -13.29 -0.64
N TYR A 41 1.02 -12.92 0.23
CA TYR A 41 0.40 -13.82 1.20
C TYR A 41 -1.08 -13.92 0.87
N ARG A 42 -1.53 -15.11 0.48
CA ARG A 42 -2.89 -15.34 -0.03
C ARG A 42 -3.70 -16.21 0.91
N ALA A 43 -4.97 -15.88 1.06
CA ALA A 43 -5.96 -16.69 1.73
C ALA A 43 -7.33 -16.57 1.05
N ASP A 44 -8.08 -17.65 1.01
CA ASP A 44 -9.51 -17.64 0.69
C ASP A 44 -10.32 -17.69 2.00
N ILE A 45 -11.14 -16.66 2.21
CA ILE A 45 -11.94 -16.46 3.42
C ILE A 45 -13.39 -16.84 3.09
N SER A 46 -13.93 -17.83 3.82
CA SER A 46 -15.36 -18.19 3.71
C SER A 46 -16.20 -17.29 4.60
N VAL A 47 -17.09 -16.51 3.99
CA VAL A 47 -17.99 -15.56 4.67
C VAL A 47 -19.45 -15.94 4.42
N PRO A 48 -20.43 -15.48 5.20
CA PRO A 48 -21.84 -15.84 5.01
C PRO A 48 -22.42 -15.52 3.61
N GLY A 49 -21.80 -14.59 2.87
CA GLY A 49 -22.20 -14.18 1.52
C GLY A 49 -21.41 -14.82 0.37
N GLY A 50 -20.44 -15.70 0.64
CA GLY A 50 -19.60 -16.32 -0.38
C GLY A 50 -18.15 -16.53 0.06
N SER A 51 -17.22 -16.46 -0.90
CA SER A 51 -15.79 -16.52 -0.61
C SER A 51 -15.11 -15.22 -1.04
N VAL A 52 -14.19 -14.74 -0.21
CA VAL A 52 -13.35 -13.58 -0.49
C VAL A 52 -11.92 -14.05 -0.60
N ARG A 53 -11.32 -13.89 -1.78
CA ARG A 53 -9.86 -14.04 -1.93
C ARG A 53 -9.19 -12.78 -1.41
N THR A 54 -8.32 -12.96 -0.44
CA THR A 54 -7.46 -11.91 0.08
C THR A 54 -6.03 -12.16 -0.36
N THR A 55 -5.30 -11.08 -0.63
CA THR A 55 -3.87 -11.15 -0.93
C THR A 55 -3.19 -9.92 -0.36
N ALA A 56 -2.31 -10.12 0.62
CA ALA A 56 -1.42 -9.09 1.12
C ALA A 56 -0.14 -9.08 0.27
N LEU A 57 0.23 -7.91 -0.25
CA LEU A 57 1.45 -7.70 -1.04
C LEU A 57 2.50 -7.05 -0.15
N VAL A 58 3.55 -7.80 0.19
CA VAL A 58 4.68 -7.31 0.98
C VAL A 58 5.85 -7.01 0.04
N TRP A 59 6.28 -5.74 0.02
CA TRP A 59 7.30 -5.26 -0.92
C TRP A 59 8.60 -4.81 -0.27
N SER A 60 8.70 -4.78 1.05
CA SER A 60 9.91 -4.43 1.79
C SER A 60 11.16 -5.22 1.35
N PRO A 61 11.10 -6.51 0.96
CA PRO A 61 12.27 -7.24 0.47
C PRO A 61 12.85 -6.67 -0.84
N ILE A 62 12.08 -5.91 -1.63
CA ILE A 62 12.61 -5.18 -2.80
C ILE A 62 13.65 -4.15 -2.37
N LEU A 63 13.42 -3.51 -1.21
CA LEU A 63 14.24 -2.40 -0.71
C LEU A 63 15.43 -2.86 0.13
N ALA A 64 15.41 -4.10 0.63
CA ALA A 64 16.38 -4.62 1.59
C ALA A 64 17.84 -4.33 1.20
N PRO A 65 18.31 -4.52 -0.06
CA PRO A 65 19.71 -4.26 -0.41
C PRO A 65 20.17 -2.80 -0.18
N LEU A 66 19.26 -1.84 -0.33
CA LEU A 66 19.57 -0.42 -0.10
C LEU A 66 19.41 -0.06 1.38
N LYS A 67 18.37 -0.56 2.04
CA LYS A 67 18.16 -0.33 3.49
C LYS A 67 19.28 -0.92 4.34
N ASN A 68 19.82 -2.06 3.93
CA ASN A 68 20.93 -2.71 4.62
C ASN A 68 22.19 -1.83 4.71
N GLN A 69 22.34 -0.85 3.81
CA GLN A 69 23.43 0.12 3.85
C GLN A 69 23.30 1.10 5.02
N LEU A 70 22.14 1.20 5.67
CA LEU A 70 21.92 2.01 6.87
C LEU A 70 22.13 1.21 8.17
N CYS A 71 22.34 -0.11 8.08
CA CYS A 71 22.50 -0.95 9.26
C CYS A 71 23.65 -0.50 10.15
N TYR A 72 24.72 0.10 9.61
CA TYR A 72 25.83 0.61 10.42
C TYR A 72 25.41 1.69 11.43
N ASP A 73 24.36 2.46 11.13
CA ASP A 73 23.91 3.60 11.93
C ASP A 73 22.69 3.31 12.82
N GLN A 74 22.20 2.07 12.82
CA GLN A 74 21.16 1.59 13.72
C GLN A 74 21.75 1.19 15.08
N THR A 75 21.21 1.77 16.15
CA THR A 75 21.65 1.48 17.53
C THR A 75 21.11 0.14 18.00
N ASN A 76 19.80 -0.09 17.82
CA ASN A 76 19.20 -1.42 17.84
C ASN A 76 19.07 -1.88 16.39
N LYS A 77 19.80 -2.94 16.03
CA LYS A 77 19.70 -3.52 14.68
C LYS A 77 18.29 -4.05 14.46
N SER A 78 17.61 -3.52 13.45
CA SER A 78 16.34 -4.05 12.96
C SER A 78 16.49 -5.51 12.56
N GLU A 79 15.38 -6.25 12.55
CA GLU A 79 15.39 -7.65 12.13
C GLU A 79 15.87 -7.80 10.68
N ALA A 80 15.55 -6.84 9.80
CA ALA A 80 16.09 -6.79 8.45
C ALA A 80 17.63 -6.78 8.41
N CYS A 81 18.27 -6.00 9.29
CA CYS A 81 19.73 -6.01 9.44
C CYS A 81 20.25 -7.35 9.97
N GLN A 82 19.52 -7.99 10.90
CA GLN A 82 19.91 -9.28 11.45
C GLN A 82 19.81 -10.40 10.41
N GLU A 83 18.72 -10.44 9.64
CA GLU A 83 18.52 -11.39 8.53
C GLU A 83 19.58 -11.22 7.42
N ALA A 84 20.07 -10.00 7.23
CA ALA A 84 21.17 -9.70 6.31
C ALA A 84 22.56 -10.08 6.86
N GLY A 85 22.67 -10.57 8.10
CA GLY A 85 23.95 -10.85 8.75
C GLY A 85 24.75 -9.59 9.11
N LEU A 86 24.07 -8.46 9.32
CA LEU A 86 24.63 -7.15 9.64
C LEU A 86 24.33 -6.74 11.10
N ASP A 87 24.24 -7.73 11.98
CA ASP A 87 24.03 -7.54 13.41
C ASP A 87 25.28 -7.00 14.14
N LYS A 88 26.45 -7.08 13.49
CA LYS A 88 27.75 -6.68 14.06
C LYS A 88 28.59 -5.80 13.12
N PRO A 89 29.46 -4.92 13.68
CA PRO A 89 29.54 -4.59 15.11
C PRO A 89 28.32 -3.77 15.57
N PRO A 90 28.03 -3.74 16.89
CA PRO A 90 27.00 -2.85 17.42
C PRO A 90 27.38 -1.39 17.14
N TYR A 91 26.39 -0.50 17.13
CA TYR A 91 26.64 0.93 16.98
C TYR A 91 27.52 1.43 18.15
N PRO A 92 28.65 2.11 17.88
CA PRO A 92 29.67 2.35 18.91
C PRO A 92 29.38 3.56 19.81
N TYR A 93 28.37 4.37 19.50
CA TYR A 93 28.09 5.61 20.23
C TYR A 93 26.81 5.54 21.04
N GLN A 94 26.78 6.27 22.16
CA GLN A 94 25.56 6.39 22.98
C GLN A 94 24.63 7.44 22.38
N ARG A 95 23.37 7.07 22.15
CA ARG A 95 22.28 7.99 21.81
C ARG A 95 21.31 8.11 22.99
N ALA A 96 20.70 9.29 23.14
CA ALA A 96 19.55 9.45 24.02
C ALA A 96 18.43 8.48 23.60
N SER A 97 17.72 7.90 24.56
CA SER A 97 16.77 6.80 24.32
C SER A 97 15.67 7.13 23.30
N LEU A 98 15.14 8.35 23.34
CA LEU A 98 14.12 8.80 22.38
C LEU A 98 14.72 8.97 20.98
N ASN A 99 15.87 9.65 20.87
CA ASN A 99 16.56 9.85 19.59
C ASN A 99 16.95 8.53 18.95
N LYS A 100 17.38 7.56 19.76
CA LYS A 100 17.65 6.19 19.33
C LYS A 100 16.43 5.56 18.66
N ALA A 101 15.28 5.57 19.35
CA ALA A 101 14.06 4.97 18.83
C ALA A 101 13.59 5.65 17.52
N LEU A 102 13.59 6.99 17.49
CA LEU A 102 13.24 7.75 16.29
C LEU A 102 14.22 7.49 15.14
N LYS A 103 15.53 7.41 15.42
CA LYS A 103 16.53 7.19 14.38
C LYS A 103 16.42 5.78 13.80
N ASP A 104 16.36 4.76 14.65
CA ASP A 104 16.36 3.36 14.23
C ASP A 104 15.05 2.98 13.50
N VAL A 105 13.89 3.43 14.00
CA VAL A 105 12.58 3.06 13.44
C VAL A 105 12.12 4.08 12.40
N LEU A 106 11.90 5.34 12.80
CA LEU A 106 11.27 6.31 11.91
C LEU A 106 12.19 6.69 10.73
N LEU A 107 13.47 6.94 10.97
CA LEU A 107 14.37 7.36 9.89
C LEU A 107 14.94 6.18 9.09
N ASP A 108 15.63 5.26 9.76
CA ASP A 108 16.40 4.21 9.07
C ASP A 108 15.53 3.09 8.52
N ASP A 109 14.38 2.81 9.16
CA ASP A 109 13.44 1.83 8.66
C ASP A 109 12.34 2.45 7.79
N CYS A 110 11.59 3.44 8.29
CA CYS A 110 10.40 3.92 7.60
C CYS A 110 10.69 4.98 6.52
N PHE A 111 11.37 6.06 6.89
CA PHE A 111 11.61 7.20 5.99
C PHE A 111 12.58 6.85 4.85
N ALA A 112 13.55 5.95 5.11
CA ALA A 112 14.44 5.41 4.10
C ALA A 112 13.67 4.83 2.90
N ASP A 113 12.52 4.18 3.11
CA ASP A 113 11.69 3.64 2.04
C ASP A 113 11.23 4.74 1.07
N ALA A 114 10.81 5.89 1.59
CA ALA A 114 10.35 7.02 0.80
C ALA A 114 11.50 7.63 -0.01
N ILE A 115 12.69 7.76 0.59
CA ILE A 115 13.89 8.25 -0.10
C ILE A 115 14.31 7.29 -1.22
N ILE A 116 14.33 5.98 -0.94
CA ILE A 116 14.68 4.96 -1.94
C ILE A 116 13.67 4.96 -3.09
N TYR A 117 12.38 5.02 -2.76
CA TYR A 117 11.32 5.02 -3.78
C TYR A 117 11.35 6.28 -4.63
N GLN A 118 11.53 7.47 -4.05
CA GLN A 118 11.62 8.71 -4.84
C GLN A 118 12.96 8.88 -5.56
N GLY A 119 13.95 8.03 -5.28
CA GLY A 119 15.26 8.05 -5.89
C GLY A 119 15.37 7.27 -7.20
N ARG A 120 16.61 6.92 -7.55
CA ARG A 120 16.96 6.23 -8.82
C ARG A 120 16.34 4.84 -8.98
N SER A 121 15.95 4.19 -7.88
CA SER A 121 15.42 2.83 -7.90
C SER A 121 13.93 2.76 -8.23
N ARG A 122 13.24 3.90 -8.36
CA ARG A 122 11.78 3.97 -8.53
C ARG A 122 11.23 3.11 -9.67
N ASP A 123 11.87 3.15 -10.83
CA ASP A 123 11.45 2.37 -12.00
C ASP A 123 11.59 0.86 -11.76
N ALA A 124 12.72 0.43 -11.17
CA ALA A 124 12.97 -0.96 -10.84
C ALA A 124 12.00 -1.48 -9.77
N ILE A 125 11.70 -0.66 -8.77
CA ILE A 125 10.70 -0.97 -7.73
C ILE A 125 9.31 -1.08 -8.38
N SER A 126 8.90 -0.05 -9.13
CA SER A 126 7.60 -0.06 -9.81
C SER A 126 7.44 -1.26 -10.74
N GLY A 127 8.46 -1.62 -11.52
CA GLY A 127 8.42 -2.82 -12.38
C GLY A 127 8.22 -4.12 -11.61
N GLN A 128 8.83 -4.26 -10.43
CA GLN A 128 8.63 -5.42 -9.55
C GLN A 128 7.23 -5.44 -8.92
N ILE A 129 6.70 -4.27 -8.54
CA ILE A 129 5.34 -4.12 -8.01
C ILE A 129 4.29 -4.42 -9.08
N GLN A 130 4.52 -4.01 -10.33
CA GLN A 130 3.63 -4.33 -11.46
C GLN A 130 3.43 -5.85 -11.60
N LYS A 131 4.53 -6.63 -11.54
CA LYS A 131 4.47 -8.10 -11.57
C LYS A 131 3.71 -8.66 -10.38
N ALA A 132 3.95 -8.12 -9.18
CA ALA A 132 3.30 -8.56 -7.96
C ALA A 132 1.79 -8.26 -7.97
N ILE A 133 1.37 -7.08 -8.45
CA ILE A 133 -0.03 -6.73 -8.64
C ILE A 133 -0.68 -7.69 -9.63
N LEU A 134 -0.10 -7.87 -10.83
CA LEU A 134 -0.64 -8.80 -11.83
C LEU A 134 -0.80 -10.21 -11.28
N THR A 135 0.17 -10.70 -10.49
CA THR A 135 0.11 -12.02 -9.84
C THR A 135 -0.96 -12.08 -8.75
N ALA A 136 -1.11 -11.01 -7.96
CA ALA A 136 -2.15 -10.92 -6.93
C ALA A 136 -3.55 -10.91 -7.53
N VAL A 137 -3.75 -10.20 -8.64
CA VAL A 137 -5.07 -9.99 -9.24
C VAL A 137 -5.54 -11.08 -10.20
N SER A 138 -4.66 -11.99 -10.63
CA SER A 138 -4.95 -12.99 -11.68
C SER A 138 -5.30 -14.39 -11.19
N ALA A 139 -5.38 -14.62 -9.87
CA ALA A 139 -5.65 -15.94 -9.31
C ALA A 139 -4.73 -17.09 -9.77
N PRO A 140 -3.46 -16.87 -10.16
CA PRO A 140 -2.69 -17.89 -10.84
C PRO A 140 -2.38 -19.03 -9.88
N GLY A 141 -2.26 -20.25 -10.42
CA GLY A 141 -1.65 -21.37 -9.71
C GLY A 141 -0.20 -21.04 -9.33
N ARG A 142 0.34 -21.69 -8.29
CA ARG A 142 1.67 -21.36 -7.71
C ARG A 142 2.83 -21.32 -8.70
N ASN A 143 2.75 -22.05 -9.82
CA ASN A 143 3.79 -22.16 -10.85
C ASN A 143 3.33 -21.60 -12.20
N ALA A 144 2.34 -20.70 -12.23
CA ALA A 144 1.87 -20.13 -13.48
C ALA A 144 2.97 -19.31 -14.16
N ALA A 145 3.14 -19.52 -15.47
CA ALA A 145 4.09 -18.73 -16.23
C ALA A 145 3.65 -17.25 -16.31
N PRO A 146 4.57 -16.29 -16.50
CA PRO A 146 4.22 -14.87 -16.56
C PRO A 146 3.18 -14.52 -17.64
N ALA A 147 3.17 -15.26 -18.76
CA ALA A 147 2.19 -15.10 -19.81
C ALA A 147 0.77 -15.52 -19.37
N ASP A 148 0.66 -16.57 -18.56
CA ASP A 148 -0.62 -17.05 -18.01
C ASP A 148 -1.15 -16.07 -16.96
N VAL A 149 -0.27 -15.56 -16.09
CA VAL A 149 -0.58 -14.48 -15.13
C VAL A 149 -1.16 -13.27 -15.86
N LEU A 150 -0.52 -12.85 -16.94
CA LEU A 150 -0.95 -11.70 -17.73
C LEU A 150 -2.32 -11.93 -18.38
N LYS A 151 -2.51 -13.10 -19.01
CA LYS A 151 -3.77 -13.47 -19.65
C LYS A 151 -4.91 -13.55 -18.63
N ALA A 152 -4.68 -14.19 -17.49
CA ALA A 152 -5.67 -14.32 -16.43
C ALA A 152 -6.01 -12.96 -15.80
N ALA A 153 -5.04 -12.08 -15.58
CA ALA A 153 -5.29 -10.71 -15.11
C ALA A 153 -6.18 -9.91 -16.08
N ALA A 154 -5.97 -10.08 -17.39
CA ALA A 154 -6.74 -9.40 -18.43
C ALA A 154 -8.19 -9.90 -18.56
N THR A 155 -8.52 -11.06 -18.01
CA THR A 155 -9.87 -11.66 -18.09
C THR A 155 -10.58 -11.78 -16.75
N GLU A 156 -9.92 -11.48 -15.63
CA GLU A 156 -10.50 -11.57 -14.29
C GLU A 156 -11.63 -10.55 -14.11
N SER A 157 -12.84 -11.02 -13.82
CA SER A 157 -14.05 -10.19 -13.74
C SER A 157 -14.56 -9.98 -12.31
N SER A 158 -14.00 -10.68 -11.32
CA SER A 158 -14.41 -10.53 -9.92
C SER A 158 -14.20 -9.09 -9.46
N PRO A 159 -15.12 -8.48 -8.68
CA PRO A 159 -14.89 -7.16 -8.11
C PRO A 159 -13.60 -7.09 -7.29
N LEU A 160 -12.87 -5.99 -7.41
CA LEU A 160 -11.64 -5.74 -6.65
C LEU A 160 -11.85 -4.63 -5.62
N VAL A 161 -11.42 -4.90 -4.39
CA VAL A 161 -11.23 -3.90 -3.35
C VAL A 161 -9.74 -3.74 -3.14
N LEU A 162 -9.25 -2.51 -3.22
CA LEU A 162 -7.86 -2.18 -2.91
C LEU A 162 -7.78 -1.57 -1.52
N VAL A 163 -6.92 -2.11 -0.68
CA VAL A 163 -6.54 -1.51 0.61
C VAL A 163 -5.07 -1.20 0.54
N THR A 164 -4.70 0.06 0.69
CA THR A 164 -3.32 0.53 0.67
C THR A 164 -2.98 1.17 2.00
N GLU A 165 -1.71 1.12 2.38
CA GLU A 165 -1.21 1.71 3.62
C GLU A 165 -0.03 2.63 3.31
N SER A 166 -0.10 3.88 3.75
CA SER A 166 1.06 4.78 3.78
C SER A 166 1.70 4.92 2.38
N LEU A 167 3.03 4.91 2.27
CA LEU A 167 3.80 4.88 1.02
C LEU A 167 3.33 3.81 0.02
N GLY A 168 2.78 2.69 0.51
CA GLY A 168 2.20 1.64 -0.34
C GLY A 168 1.11 2.16 -1.29
N SER A 169 0.39 3.22 -0.91
CA SER A 169 -0.60 3.88 -1.78
C SER A 169 0.04 4.44 -3.04
N LYS A 170 1.09 5.26 -2.91
CA LYS A 170 1.81 5.84 -4.05
C LYS A 170 2.42 4.75 -4.93
N VAL A 171 3.07 3.77 -4.30
CA VAL A 171 3.73 2.65 -4.97
C VAL A 171 2.74 1.83 -5.80
N ALA A 172 1.58 1.50 -5.23
CA ALA A 172 0.53 0.74 -5.91
C ALA A 172 -0.08 1.52 -7.08
N PHE A 173 -0.47 2.79 -6.86
CA PHE A 173 -1.10 3.59 -7.91
C PHE A 173 -0.15 3.94 -9.05
N ASP A 174 1.13 4.23 -8.77
CA ASP A 174 2.14 4.42 -9.81
C ASP A 174 2.33 3.15 -10.66
N ALA A 175 2.35 1.97 -10.02
CA ALA A 175 2.45 0.69 -10.73
C ALA A 175 1.21 0.41 -11.59
N ILE A 176 -0.01 0.61 -11.06
CA ILE A 176 -1.25 0.42 -11.82
C ILE A 176 -1.31 1.42 -12.98
N TYR A 177 -0.93 2.68 -12.77
CA TYR A 177 -0.87 3.68 -13.83
C TYR A 177 0.05 3.22 -14.96
N LYS A 178 1.28 2.77 -14.64
CA LYS A 178 2.21 2.23 -15.63
C LYS A 178 1.71 0.96 -16.34
N LEU A 179 0.97 0.10 -15.65
CA LEU A 179 0.30 -1.04 -16.31
C LEU A 179 -0.70 -0.51 -17.34
N VAL A 180 -1.61 0.37 -16.94
CA VAL A 180 -2.68 0.93 -17.79
C VAL A 180 -2.11 1.66 -19.01
N THR A 181 -1.05 2.44 -18.83
CA THR A 181 -0.43 3.24 -19.90
C THR A 181 0.72 2.53 -20.62
N SER A 182 0.91 1.23 -20.36
CA SER A 182 1.97 0.44 -21.00
C SER A 182 1.82 0.43 -22.53
N PRO A 183 2.91 0.54 -23.31
CA PRO A 183 2.88 0.37 -24.75
C PRO A 183 2.64 -1.10 -25.16
N ASN A 184 2.84 -2.06 -24.26
CA ASN A 184 2.51 -3.46 -24.51
C ASN A 184 0.99 -3.67 -24.32
N ALA A 185 0.30 -4.03 -25.40
CA ALA A 185 -1.15 -4.19 -25.40
C ALA A 185 -1.68 -5.20 -24.37
N GLY A 186 -0.98 -6.32 -24.14
CA GLY A 186 -1.38 -7.31 -23.14
C GLY A 186 -1.26 -6.77 -21.71
N VAL A 187 -0.15 -6.07 -21.42
CA VAL A 187 0.07 -5.40 -20.12
C VAL A 187 -0.96 -4.29 -19.89
N SER A 188 -1.22 -3.47 -20.91
CA SER A 188 -2.26 -2.44 -20.84
C SER A 188 -3.64 -3.03 -20.62
N ALA A 189 -4.00 -4.12 -21.31
CA ALA A 189 -5.27 -4.81 -21.10
C ALA A 189 -5.42 -5.31 -19.66
N ALA A 190 -4.40 -5.96 -19.10
CA ALA A 190 -4.42 -6.43 -17.72
C ALA A 190 -4.48 -5.27 -16.69
N GLY A 191 -3.74 -4.19 -16.91
CA GLY A 191 -3.80 -2.98 -16.09
C GLY A 191 -5.18 -2.32 -16.13
N ARG A 192 -5.77 -2.21 -17.32
CA ARG A 192 -7.12 -1.68 -17.52
C ARG A 192 -8.16 -2.56 -16.83
N GLN A 193 -8.10 -3.88 -16.99
CA GLN A 193 -9.02 -4.80 -16.33
C GLN A 193 -8.94 -4.69 -14.81
N THR A 194 -7.72 -4.57 -14.26
CA THR A 194 -7.49 -4.34 -12.83
C THR A 194 -8.17 -3.06 -12.36
N LEU A 195 -7.97 -1.94 -13.08
CA LEU A 195 -8.59 -0.66 -12.75
C LEU A 195 -10.12 -0.71 -12.91
N ASP A 196 -10.61 -1.34 -13.97
CA ASP A 196 -12.02 -1.33 -14.35
C ASP A 196 -12.86 -2.13 -13.34
N ARG A 197 -12.37 -3.28 -12.88
CA ARG A 197 -13.01 -4.10 -11.83
C ARG A 197 -12.81 -3.58 -10.41
N THR A 198 -11.95 -2.58 -10.20
CA THR A 198 -11.79 -1.92 -8.89
C THR A 198 -13.05 -1.15 -8.54
N ALA A 199 -13.74 -1.61 -7.49
CA ALA A 199 -14.99 -1.05 -6.99
C ALA A 199 -14.79 -0.08 -5.82
N GLN A 200 -13.80 -0.36 -4.95
CA GLN A 200 -13.50 0.44 -3.76
C GLN A 200 -11.99 0.51 -3.51
N ILE A 201 -11.57 1.67 -3.00
CA ILE A 201 -10.19 1.96 -2.62
C ILE A 201 -10.20 2.52 -1.20
N PHE A 202 -9.52 1.84 -0.28
CA PHE A 202 -9.31 2.27 1.09
C PHE A 202 -7.83 2.60 1.28
N MET A 203 -7.54 3.79 1.81
CA MET A 203 -6.19 4.28 2.02
C MET A 203 -5.96 4.52 3.51
N ALA A 204 -5.22 3.64 4.17
CA ALA A 204 -4.81 3.80 5.55
C ALA A 204 -3.52 4.65 5.64
N ALA A 205 -3.43 5.51 6.66
CA ALA A 205 -2.24 6.34 6.91
C ALA A 205 -1.83 7.18 5.68
N ASN A 206 -2.78 7.89 5.06
CA ASN A 206 -2.58 8.48 3.74
C ASN A 206 -1.40 9.47 3.69
N GLN A 207 -0.47 9.23 2.77
CA GLN A 207 0.75 10.04 2.56
C GLN A 207 0.84 10.73 1.21
N MET A 208 -0.19 10.59 0.37
CA MET A 208 -0.16 11.10 -0.99
C MET A 208 0.24 12.59 -1.08
N PRO A 209 -0.28 13.51 -0.23
CA PRO A 209 0.10 14.93 -0.31
C PRO A 209 1.61 15.17 -0.12
N LEU A 210 2.22 14.54 0.88
CA LEU A 210 3.65 14.68 1.15
C LEU A 210 4.49 14.06 0.03
N LEU A 211 4.12 12.87 -0.43
CA LEU A 211 4.87 12.14 -1.46
C LEU A 211 4.78 12.81 -2.83
N ALA A 212 3.65 13.45 -3.14
CA ALA A 212 3.45 14.21 -4.37
C ALA A 212 4.45 15.36 -4.53
N LEU A 213 5.00 15.91 -3.43
CA LEU A 213 6.03 16.94 -3.50
C LEU A 213 7.30 16.46 -4.23
N GLY A 214 7.62 15.17 -4.15
CA GLY A 214 8.76 14.59 -4.88
C GLY A 214 8.59 14.56 -6.40
N ASP A 215 7.35 14.73 -6.88
CA ASP A 215 6.95 14.71 -8.28
C ASP A 215 6.65 16.12 -8.84
N GLN A 216 6.68 17.15 -8.00
CA GLN A 216 6.39 18.53 -8.39
C GLN A 216 7.66 19.27 -8.84
N SER A 217 7.48 20.24 -9.74
CA SER A 217 8.51 21.19 -10.15
C SER A 217 8.46 22.45 -9.28
N LEU A 218 9.60 23.15 -9.12
CA LEU A 218 9.74 24.31 -8.23
C LEU A 218 8.94 25.55 -8.68
N ASP A 219 8.62 25.63 -9.96
CA ASP A 219 7.78 26.66 -10.56
C ASP A 219 6.28 26.40 -10.34
N GLY A 220 5.90 25.28 -9.71
CA GLY A 220 4.50 24.86 -9.52
C GLY A 220 3.74 24.58 -10.82
N VAL A 221 4.40 24.76 -11.97
CA VAL A 221 3.91 24.51 -13.30
C VAL A 221 4.66 23.28 -13.78
N ALA A 222 3.96 22.18 -14.08
CA ALA A 222 4.55 20.92 -14.53
C ALA A 222 5.43 21.10 -15.79
N SER A 223 6.64 21.64 -15.62
CA SER A 223 7.61 21.86 -16.67
C SER A 223 8.51 20.63 -16.68
N LEU A 224 8.40 19.91 -17.79
CA LEU A 224 8.93 18.58 -18.01
C LEU A 224 10.44 18.54 -17.73
N ARG A 225 10.85 17.91 -16.62
CA ARG A 225 12.03 17.06 -16.70
C ARG A 225 11.69 16.01 -17.76
N LYS A 226 12.48 15.93 -18.83
CA LYS A 226 12.34 14.87 -19.86
C LYS A 226 12.35 13.45 -19.26
N ASP A 227 12.84 13.32 -18.03
CA ASP A 227 12.90 12.07 -17.27
C ASP A 227 11.74 11.91 -16.27
N ALA A 228 10.98 12.99 -15.94
CA ALA A 228 9.88 12.96 -14.96
C ALA A 228 8.48 12.78 -15.57
N ALA A 229 8.37 12.71 -16.90
CA ALA A 229 7.08 12.47 -17.57
C ALA A 229 6.46 11.09 -17.25
N ALA A 230 7.20 10.19 -16.59
CA ALA A 230 6.76 8.81 -16.32
C ALA A 230 5.93 8.63 -15.04
N TYR A 231 5.95 9.60 -14.11
CA TYR A 231 5.26 9.50 -12.83
C TYR A 231 4.36 10.70 -12.59
N GLN A 232 3.13 10.44 -12.16
CA GLN A 232 2.15 11.48 -11.88
C GLN A 232 2.33 11.95 -10.42
N PRO A 233 2.20 13.25 -10.12
CA PRO A 233 2.14 13.71 -8.72
C PRO A 233 1.00 13.04 -7.95
N ASP A 234 -0.17 12.93 -8.60
CA ASP A 234 -1.32 12.17 -8.10
C ASP A 234 -1.71 11.06 -9.10
N PRO A 235 -1.10 9.86 -8.99
CA PRO A 235 -1.43 8.74 -9.86
C PRO A 235 -2.86 8.22 -9.67
N LEU A 236 -3.47 8.41 -8.49
CA LEU A 236 -4.86 8.01 -8.28
C LEU A 236 -5.80 8.92 -9.07
N ALA A 237 -5.62 10.24 -9.00
CA ALA A 237 -6.35 11.19 -9.84
C ALA A 237 -6.21 10.85 -11.33
N ALA A 238 -4.98 10.57 -11.78
CA ALA A 238 -4.72 10.23 -13.18
C ALA A 238 -5.43 8.92 -13.60
N LEU A 239 -5.40 7.89 -12.75
CA LEU A 239 -6.15 6.64 -12.98
C LEU A 239 -7.66 6.87 -13.05
N LEU A 240 -8.22 7.67 -12.15
CA LEU A 240 -9.65 7.96 -12.13
C LEU A 240 -10.08 8.78 -13.35
N ALA A 241 -9.24 9.69 -13.85
CA ALA A 241 -9.48 10.39 -15.10
C ALA A 241 -9.51 9.42 -16.30
N LEU A 242 -8.50 8.55 -16.42
CA LEU A 242 -8.47 7.51 -17.46
C LEU A 242 -9.66 6.55 -17.40
N LYS A 243 -10.22 6.30 -16.20
CA LYS A 243 -11.42 5.49 -16.02
C LYS A 243 -12.66 6.27 -16.47
N LYS A 244 -12.84 7.51 -16.02
CA LYS A 244 -13.99 8.38 -16.38
C LYS A 244 -14.14 8.56 -17.88
N ASP A 245 -13.05 8.78 -18.60
CA ASP A 245 -13.07 8.90 -20.06
C ASP A 245 -13.60 7.62 -20.75
N ARG A 246 -13.41 6.47 -20.10
CA ARG A 246 -13.92 5.17 -20.57
C ARG A 246 -15.31 4.81 -20.05
N VAL A 247 -15.74 5.32 -18.89
CA VAL A 247 -17.11 5.16 -18.38
C VAL A 247 -18.13 5.74 -19.36
N SER A 248 -17.79 6.83 -20.04
CA SER A 248 -18.62 7.40 -21.10
C SER A 248 -18.82 6.45 -22.29
N ILE A 249 -18.01 5.38 -22.39
CA ILE A 249 -17.99 4.41 -23.49
C ILE A 249 -18.48 3.03 -23.02
N ALA A 250 -18.35 2.69 -21.73
CA ALA A 250 -18.68 1.38 -21.15
C ALA A 250 -19.36 1.54 -19.77
N ALA A 251 -20.24 0.60 -19.37
CA ALA A 251 -20.95 0.61 -18.08
C ALA A 251 -20.06 0.31 -16.84
N VAL A 252 -18.92 1.00 -16.74
CA VAL A 252 -17.90 0.84 -15.72
C VAL A 252 -18.13 1.91 -14.63
N SER A 253 -18.16 1.53 -13.35
CA SER A 253 -18.32 2.50 -12.25
C SER A 253 -16.97 3.06 -11.77
N VAL A 254 -16.91 4.36 -11.47
CA VAL A 254 -15.76 4.97 -10.77
C VAL A 254 -15.70 4.42 -9.33
N PRO A 255 -14.54 3.95 -8.84
CA PRO A 255 -14.45 3.40 -7.50
C PRO A 255 -14.73 4.47 -6.43
N LYS A 256 -15.29 4.04 -5.31
CA LYS A 256 -15.35 4.88 -4.10
C LYS A 256 -13.97 4.91 -3.44
N VAL A 257 -13.50 6.10 -3.07
CA VAL A 257 -12.23 6.30 -2.38
C VAL A 257 -12.50 6.75 -0.94
N VAL A 258 -11.93 6.04 0.02
CA VAL A 258 -11.99 6.35 1.45
C VAL A 258 -10.57 6.45 1.98
N ALA A 259 -10.23 7.56 2.63
CA ALA A 259 -8.92 7.80 3.22
C ALA A 259 -9.04 7.91 4.74
N PHE A 260 -8.30 7.07 5.47
CA PHE A 260 -8.18 7.12 6.91
C PHE A 260 -6.94 7.91 7.31
N SER A 261 -7.12 8.88 8.20
CA SER A 261 -6.02 9.69 8.75
C SER A 261 -6.24 9.93 10.25
N ASP A 262 -5.16 10.01 11.00
CA ASP A 262 -5.13 10.38 12.41
C ASP A 262 -4.48 11.76 12.55
N PRO A 263 -5.16 12.77 13.13
CA PRO A 263 -4.59 14.10 13.32
C PRO A 263 -3.30 14.13 14.13
N ASN A 264 -3.03 13.11 14.95
CA ASN A 264 -1.83 12.97 15.75
C ASN A 264 -0.75 12.11 15.07
N ASP A 265 -1.07 11.42 13.99
CA ASP A 265 -0.09 10.75 13.15
C ASP A 265 0.65 11.79 12.31
N LEU A 266 1.90 12.06 12.69
CA LEU A 266 2.80 13.02 12.04
C LEU A 266 2.94 12.80 10.53
N LEU A 267 2.67 11.59 10.04
CA LEU A 267 2.90 11.20 8.66
C LEU A 267 1.59 10.89 7.91
N SER A 268 0.41 11.13 8.49
CA SER A 268 -0.87 11.04 7.75
C SER A 268 -1.41 12.41 7.38
N PHE A 269 -2.11 12.47 6.25
CA PHE A 269 -2.65 13.71 5.69
C PHE A 269 -4.08 13.50 5.19
N ILE A 270 -4.98 14.36 5.65
CA ILE A 270 -6.33 14.50 5.08
C ILE A 270 -6.25 15.06 3.66
N LEU A 271 -7.15 14.61 2.77
CA LEU A 271 -7.24 15.07 1.39
C LEU A 271 -8.19 16.26 1.23
N ALA A 272 -9.22 16.38 2.07
CA ALA A 272 -10.10 17.54 2.21
C ALA A 272 -9.76 18.32 3.50
N PRO A 273 -9.80 19.67 3.51
CA PRO A 273 -10.45 20.57 2.55
C PRO A 273 -9.54 21.10 1.42
N ALA A 274 -8.29 20.64 1.32
CA ALA A 274 -7.38 21.10 0.28
C ALA A 274 -7.82 20.58 -1.10
N LYS A 275 -8.75 21.28 -1.77
CA LYS A 275 -9.13 21.00 -3.18
C LYS A 275 -7.92 21.00 -4.14
N GLN A 276 -6.78 21.52 -3.70
CA GLN A 276 -5.49 21.51 -4.39
C GLN A 276 -4.80 20.13 -4.32
N THR A 277 -5.12 19.27 -3.35
CA THR A 277 -4.46 17.97 -3.15
C THR A 277 -5.21 16.78 -3.75
N ALA A 278 -6.54 16.86 -3.91
CA ALA A 278 -7.33 15.83 -4.59
C ALA A 278 -8.42 16.45 -5.47
N ASN A 279 -8.50 16.04 -6.73
CA ASN A 279 -9.50 16.50 -7.71
C ASN A 279 -10.59 15.45 -8.01
N TYR A 280 -10.74 14.46 -7.13
CA TYR A 280 -11.72 13.38 -7.20
C TYR A 280 -12.53 13.31 -5.91
N ALA A 281 -13.68 12.63 -5.96
CA ALA A 281 -14.50 12.39 -4.78
C ALA A 281 -13.79 11.42 -3.84
N VAL A 282 -13.53 11.87 -2.62
CA VAL A 282 -12.94 11.08 -1.54
C VAL A 282 -13.69 11.34 -0.24
N VAL A 283 -13.83 10.30 0.57
CA VAL A 283 -14.33 10.40 1.94
C VAL A 283 -13.13 10.34 2.87
N ASP A 284 -12.79 11.47 3.49
CA ASP A 284 -11.80 11.51 4.57
C ASP A 284 -12.47 11.08 5.89
N VAL A 285 -11.94 10.01 6.48
CA VAL A 285 -12.36 9.48 7.77
C VAL A 285 -11.25 9.75 8.78
N VAL A 286 -11.53 10.64 9.72
CA VAL A 286 -10.62 10.97 10.80
C VAL A 286 -10.79 9.94 11.93
N VAL A 287 -9.70 9.27 12.30
CA VAL A 287 -9.67 8.24 13.35
C VAL A 287 -8.62 8.59 14.40
N SER A 288 -8.70 7.95 15.57
CA SER A 288 -7.60 7.93 16.54
C SER A 288 -7.06 6.51 16.60
N ASN A 289 -5.77 6.36 16.30
CA ASN A 289 -5.11 5.12 16.02
C ASN A 289 -4.17 4.69 17.14
N ASP A 290 -3.70 5.62 17.97
CA ASP A 290 -3.01 5.33 19.22
C ASP A 290 -3.43 6.29 20.35
N THR A 291 -3.10 5.92 21.57
CA THR A 291 -3.26 6.73 22.77
C THR A 291 -2.23 7.85 22.83
N THR A 292 -2.72 9.09 22.87
CA THR A 292 -1.88 10.26 23.14
C THR A 292 -1.42 10.26 24.60
N TYR A 293 -0.11 10.21 24.86
CA TYR A 293 0.42 10.31 26.22
C TYR A 293 0.39 11.77 26.69
N PHE A 294 -0.33 12.01 27.79
CA PHE A 294 -0.46 13.31 28.47
C PHE A 294 -0.94 14.47 27.57
N GLY A 295 -1.63 14.18 26.46
CA GLY A 295 -2.09 15.19 25.50
C GLY A 295 -0.98 15.95 24.78
N ALA A 296 0.27 15.47 24.83
CA ALA A 296 1.44 16.18 24.33
C ALA A 296 2.28 15.37 23.33
N LEU A 297 2.33 14.04 23.47
CA LEU A 297 3.18 13.19 22.63
C LEU A 297 2.45 11.89 22.28
N GLU A 298 2.21 11.70 20.99
CA GLU A 298 1.92 10.40 20.41
C GLU A 298 3.20 9.86 19.77
N ARG A 299 3.48 8.57 19.93
CA ARG A 299 4.68 7.96 19.35
C ARG A 299 4.48 7.83 17.83
N PRO A 300 5.20 8.61 16.99
CA PRO A 300 4.89 8.70 15.57
C PRO A 300 5.00 7.35 14.85
N ASP A 301 5.85 6.46 15.35
CA ASP A 301 6.05 5.13 14.80
C ASP A 301 4.85 4.19 15.04
N ILE A 302 4.20 4.27 16.21
CA ILE A 302 3.03 3.42 16.54
C ILE A 302 1.78 3.98 15.87
N ALA A 303 1.55 5.29 16.00
CA ALA A 303 0.41 6.00 15.42
C ALA A 303 0.29 5.76 13.92
N HIS A 304 1.42 5.67 13.21
CA HIS A 304 1.42 5.51 11.76
C HIS A 304 1.11 4.08 11.27
N GLN A 305 1.46 3.06 12.05
CA GLN A 305 1.38 1.65 11.63
C GLN A 305 0.13 0.92 12.14
N GLY A 306 -0.65 1.54 13.02
CA GLY A 306 -1.76 0.86 13.71
C GLY A 306 -3.08 0.76 12.94
N TYR A 307 -3.23 1.39 11.77
CA TYR A 307 -4.56 1.64 11.18
C TYR A 307 -5.31 0.35 10.86
N LEU A 308 -4.62 -0.65 10.30
CA LEU A 308 -5.24 -1.95 9.98
C LEU A 308 -5.38 -2.87 11.19
N LYS A 309 -4.84 -2.48 12.35
CA LYS A 309 -5.09 -3.12 13.66
C LYS A 309 -6.22 -2.43 14.42
N ASN A 310 -6.65 -1.25 13.97
CA ASN A 310 -7.76 -0.53 14.56
C ASN A 310 -9.09 -1.15 14.10
N ARG A 311 -9.78 -1.80 15.04
CA ARG A 311 -11.04 -2.49 14.79
C ARG A 311 -12.11 -1.60 14.16
N SER A 312 -12.11 -0.29 14.45
CA SER A 312 -13.06 0.65 13.85
C SER A 312 -12.78 0.84 12.36
N VAL A 313 -11.50 0.92 11.98
CA VAL A 313 -11.07 1.02 10.57
C VAL A 313 -11.42 -0.27 9.83
N THR A 314 -11.07 -1.42 10.39
CA THR A 314 -11.33 -2.72 9.74
C THR A 314 -12.82 -3.02 9.62
N LYS A 315 -13.64 -2.66 10.62
CA LYS A 315 -15.11 -2.68 10.53
C LYS A 315 -15.66 -1.76 9.45
N LEU A 316 -15.17 -0.52 9.33
CA LEU A 316 -15.61 0.39 8.27
C LEU A 316 -15.27 -0.16 6.88
N ILE A 317 -14.09 -0.77 6.72
CA ILE A 317 -13.69 -1.42 5.45
C ILE A 317 -14.61 -2.60 5.13
N ALA A 318 -14.91 -3.45 6.11
CA ALA A 318 -15.63 -4.69 5.91
C ALA A 318 -17.17 -4.52 5.85
N CYS A 319 -17.72 -3.71 6.75
CA CYS A 319 -19.17 -3.56 6.97
C CYS A 319 -19.73 -2.22 6.49
N GLY A 320 -18.88 -1.21 6.28
CA GLY A 320 -19.33 0.16 5.95
C GLY A 320 -19.98 0.92 7.12
N ASN A 321 -19.98 0.36 8.34
CA ASN A 321 -20.46 0.99 9.56
C ASN A 321 -19.64 0.51 10.78
N LEU A 322 -19.87 1.12 11.95
CA LEU A 322 -19.17 0.82 13.20
C LEU A 322 -19.96 -0.11 14.14
N ASP A 323 -21.16 -0.53 13.74
CA ASP A 323 -22.08 -1.24 14.64
C ASP A 323 -21.48 -2.57 15.14
N ASP A 324 -21.89 -2.98 16.34
CA ASP A 324 -21.35 -4.18 17.02
C ASP A 324 -22.00 -5.49 16.57
N GLY A 325 -23.02 -5.44 15.73
CA GLY A 325 -23.54 -6.63 15.05
C GLY A 325 -22.57 -7.09 13.95
N ALA A 326 -22.50 -8.41 13.70
CA ALA A 326 -21.91 -8.92 12.45
C ALA A 326 -22.48 -8.14 11.27
N CYS A 327 -21.64 -7.75 10.27
CA CYS A 327 -22.01 -6.84 9.19
C CYS A 327 -23.47 -7.08 8.78
N GLN A 328 -24.39 -6.23 9.24
CA GLN A 328 -25.80 -6.50 9.07
C GLN A 328 -26.08 -6.50 7.57
N LYS A 329 -26.72 -7.57 7.07
CA LYS A 329 -27.12 -7.63 5.66
C LYS A 329 -27.95 -6.38 5.36
N PRO A 330 -27.62 -5.61 4.30
CA PRO A 330 -28.61 -4.68 3.75
C PRO A 330 -29.84 -5.44 3.27
#